data_AF-A0A914YQX4-F1
#
_entry.id   AF-A0A914YQX4-F1
#
_cell.length_a   1.000
_cell.length_b   1.000
_cell.length_c   1.000
_cell.angle_alpha   90.00
_cell.angle_beta   90.00
_cell.angle_gamma   90.00
#
_symmetry.space_group_name_H-M   'P 1'
#
loop_
_entity.id
_entity.type
_entity.pdbx_description
1 polymer ?
#
loop_
_entity_poly.entity_id
_entity_poly.type
_entity_poly.pdbx_seq_one_letter_code
_entity_poly.pdbx_strand_id
1 'polypeptide(L)'
;MDLNDSPAREFDQYSLNETVFERLELLNYEEEFVKQMESYKTIPRTYFVKSTNPGEQFFLFTNLAIWLMKKSGESGLQYPQEFDDPNATISTILAVLKAEEIPVDYSISAIKKGSGPACIHILAELSALALKKLNFDFTRFEVVEDNVEEGGEDEEAELGENAELTAEQFDDDDSGSVIDEDVGEATQFDTVFDEGTLLALDSNADKRLDYLVANDTQILQFRNEIERAVPQLKITIRSDAKDWRSHIDQMNKQLQSIKNNFLLAKPFLVETQKEIIDSTQRIEARERHINQQLSSLLGQYRTIQDRIAEKSQQYQEASGGITTRSEILQSLGEEVEQLKLQIEEQGARNNDAAPIIRIKQAISKLETQIISMNIQTAVIEQTIFNRKLRSLSNGLPYGNEL
;
A
#
# COMPACT_ATOMS: atom_id res chain seq x y z
N MET A 1 -13.57 21.55 8.46
CA MET A 1 -12.93 20.35 7.89
C MET A 1 -12.07 20.86 6.76
N ASP A 2 -10.79 21.05 7.05
CA ASP A 2 -9.86 21.67 6.12
C ASP A 2 -9.73 20.81 4.87
N LEU A 3 -9.96 21.40 3.70
CA LEU A 3 -9.77 20.79 2.37
C LEU A 3 -8.31 20.36 2.10
N ASN A 4 -7.42 20.50 3.08
CA ASN A 4 -6.02 20.13 2.98
C ASN A 4 -5.72 18.68 3.37
N ASP A 5 -6.68 17.96 3.97
CA ASP A 5 -6.51 16.59 4.48
C ASP A 5 -7.40 15.59 3.71
N SER A 6 -7.43 15.72 2.38
CA SER A 6 -8.13 14.77 1.51
C SER A 6 -7.29 13.49 1.37
N PRO A 7 -7.84 12.29 1.57
CA PRO A 7 -7.14 11.01 1.38
C PRO A 7 -6.47 10.85 0.01
N ALA A 8 -6.93 11.61 -1.00
CA ALA A 8 -6.32 11.67 -2.32
C ALA A 8 -4.87 12.21 -2.29
N ARG A 9 -4.56 13.19 -1.44
CA ARG A 9 -3.21 13.75 -1.32
C ARG A 9 -2.22 12.80 -0.64
N GLU A 10 -2.70 11.92 0.23
CA GLU A 10 -1.88 10.85 0.78
C GLU A 10 -1.54 9.84 -0.31
N PHE A 11 -2.52 9.51 -1.17
CA PHE A 11 -2.34 8.60 -2.31
C PHE A 11 -1.35 9.14 -3.36
N ASP A 12 -1.35 10.44 -3.62
CA ASP A 12 -0.40 11.09 -4.54
C ASP A 12 1.08 10.84 -4.13
N GLN A 13 1.37 10.79 -2.82
CA GLN A 13 2.72 10.51 -2.32
C GLN A 13 3.12 9.05 -2.55
N TYR A 14 2.18 8.12 -2.47
CA TYR A 14 2.40 6.71 -2.78
C TYR A 14 2.67 6.51 -4.26
N SER A 15 1.86 7.13 -5.13
CA SER A 15 2.03 7.06 -6.58
C SER A 15 3.37 7.67 -7.04
N LEU A 16 3.76 8.82 -6.48
CA LEU A 16 5.04 9.43 -6.81
C LEU A 16 6.23 8.55 -6.36
N ASN A 17 6.13 7.92 -5.18
CA ASN A 17 7.17 7.00 -4.71
C ASN A 17 7.25 5.71 -5.54
N GLU A 18 6.13 5.24 -6.07
CA GLU A 18 6.09 4.12 -7.01
C GLU A 18 6.81 4.47 -8.32
N THR A 19 6.53 5.64 -8.90
CA THR A 19 7.26 6.13 -10.07
C THR A 19 8.76 6.28 -9.80
N VAL A 20 9.16 6.75 -8.62
CA VAL A 20 10.59 6.81 -8.22
C VAL A 20 11.19 5.40 -8.21
N PHE A 21 10.48 4.43 -7.66
CA PHE A 21 10.96 3.06 -7.56
C PHE A 21 11.09 2.39 -8.93
N GLU A 22 10.10 2.54 -9.82
CA GLU A 22 10.17 2.08 -11.21
C GLU A 22 11.39 2.68 -11.94
N ARG A 23 11.61 4.00 -11.77
CA ARG A 23 12.79 4.66 -12.34
C ARG A 23 14.11 4.15 -11.76
N LEU A 24 14.15 3.77 -10.48
CA LEU A 24 15.33 3.17 -9.86
C LEU A 24 15.59 1.75 -10.39
N GLU A 25 14.55 0.94 -10.61
CA GLU A 25 14.68 -0.37 -11.26
C GLU A 25 15.24 -0.23 -12.68
N LEU A 26 14.75 0.74 -13.46
CA LEU A 26 15.29 1.03 -14.80
C LEU A 26 16.76 1.46 -14.78
N LEU A 27 17.22 2.05 -13.67
CA LEU A 27 18.61 2.45 -13.45
C LEU A 27 19.48 1.32 -12.85
N ASN A 28 18.97 0.08 -12.76
CA ASN A 28 19.64 -1.09 -12.18
C ASN A 28 20.14 -0.87 -10.75
N TYR A 29 19.33 -0.21 -9.89
CA TYR A 29 19.72 0.12 -8.52
C TYR A 29 20.11 -1.12 -7.68
N GLU A 30 19.50 -2.28 -7.93
CA GLU A 30 19.77 -3.52 -7.17
C GLU A 30 21.18 -4.06 -7.43
N GLU A 31 21.70 -3.88 -8.64
CA GLU A 31 23.03 -4.37 -9.00
C GLU A 31 24.13 -3.36 -8.66
N GLU A 32 23.85 -2.07 -8.85
CA GLU A 32 24.87 -1.04 -8.76
C GLU A 32 24.87 -0.26 -7.46
N PHE A 33 23.71 -0.08 -6.80
CA PHE A 33 23.62 0.65 -5.53
C PHE A 33 23.58 -0.33 -4.35
N VAL A 34 22.71 -1.34 -4.37
CA VAL A 34 22.56 -2.28 -3.24
C VAL A 34 23.83 -3.14 -3.03
N LYS A 35 24.54 -3.51 -4.10
CA LYS A 35 25.80 -4.28 -3.98
C LYS A 35 27.03 -3.41 -3.60
N GLN A 36 26.91 -2.07 -3.56
CA GLN A 36 28.04 -1.18 -3.22
C GLN A 36 28.39 -1.16 -1.73
N MET A 37 27.43 -1.37 -0.83
CA MET A 37 27.67 -1.48 0.62
C MET A 37 26.76 -2.54 1.24
N GLU A 38 27.30 -3.37 2.13
CA GLU A 38 26.53 -4.39 2.88
C GLU A 38 25.43 -3.81 3.77
N SER A 39 25.52 -2.51 4.11
CA SER A 39 24.50 -1.80 4.90
C SER A 39 23.29 -1.35 4.08
N TYR A 40 23.35 -1.39 2.74
CA TYR A 40 22.23 -1.02 1.88
C TYR A 40 21.28 -2.20 1.73
N LYS A 41 20.03 -1.99 2.16
CA LYS A 41 18.94 -2.95 1.95
C LYS A 41 18.17 -2.58 0.68
N THR A 42 17.54 -3.57 0.06
CA THR A 42 16.54 -3.32 -0.97
C THR A 42 15.44 -2.42 -0.39
N ILE A 43 15.02 -1.43 -1.17
CA ILE A 43 14.11 -0.37 -0.70
C ILE A 43 12.67 -0.85 -0.93
N PRO A 44 11.86 -1.08 0.11
CA PRO A 44 10.44 -1.39 -0.08
C PRO A 44 9.70 -0.26 -0.80
N ARG A 45 8.68 -0.60 -1.61
CA ARG A 45 7.86 0.35 -2.39
C ARG A 45 7.21 1.49 -1.60
N THR A 46 7.15 1.41 -0.27
CA THR A 46 6.56 2.43 0.61
C THR A 46 7.56 3.07 1.58
N TYR A 47 8.85 2.79 1.43
CA TYR A 47 9.87 3.04 2.45
C TYR A 47 10.09 4.53 2.76
N PHE A 48 10.02 5.41 1.77
CA PHE A 48 10.20 6.85 1.97
C PHE A 48 8.90 7.61 2.29
N VAL A 49 7.74 6.94 2.20
CA VAL A 49 6.42 7.57 2.43
C VAL A 49 6.12 7.69 3.92
N LYS A 50 6.39 6.63 4.70
CA LYS A 50 6.15 6.62 6.16
C LYS A 50 7.46 6.67 6.93
N SER A 51 7.53 7.56 7.93
CA SER A 51 8.66 7.64 8.86
C SER A 51 8.71 6.39 9.74
N THR A 52 9.62 5.46 9.45
CA THR A 52 9.84 4.25 10.27
C THR A 52 11.05 4.45 11.17
N ASN A 53 12.19 4.81 10.56
CA ASN A 53 13.43 5.11 11.25
C ASN A 53 14.09 6.34 10.61
N PRO A 54 13.90 7.54 11.16
CA PRO A 54 14.38 8.78 10.54
C PRO A 54 15.89 8.81 10.28
N GLY A 55 16.70 8.16 11.12
CA GLY A 55 18.16 8.14 10.97
C GLY A 55 18.61 7.27 9.80
N GLU A 56 18.09 6.04 9.73
CA GLU A 56 18.38 5.10 8.63
C GLU A 56 17.80 5.61 7.30
N GLN A 57 16.58 6.15 7.33
CA GLN A 57 15.93 6.72 6.16
C GLN A 57 16.67 7.95 5.63
N PHE A 58 17.17 8.82 6.53
CA PHE A 58 17.98 9.97 6.13
C PHE A 58 19.30 9.52 5.50
N PHE A 59 20.01 8.58 6.12
CA PHE A 59 21.26 8.03 5.59
C PHE A 59 21.07 7.39 4.20
N LEU A 60 20.01 6.61 4.03
CA LEU A 60 19.70 5.97 2.75
C LEU A 60 19.29 7.01 1.69
N PHE A 61 18.46 7.98 2.06
CA PHE A 61 18.07 9.10 1.19
C PHE A 61 19.29 9.89 0.69
N THR A 62 20.21 10.28 1.58
CA THR A 62 21.38 11.07 1.21
C THR A 62 22.32 10.30 0.28
N ASN A 63 22.51 9.01 0.54
CA ASN A 63 23.35 8.16 -0.30
C ASN A 63 22.73 7.90 -1.67
N LEU A 64 21.42 7.66 -1.70
CA LEU A 64 20.69 7.42 -2.96
C LEU A 64 20.63 8.69 -3.81
N ALA A 65 20.41 9.86 -3.19
CA ALA A 65 20.46 11.14 -3.89
C ALA A 65 21.83 11.38 -4.53
N ILE A 66 22.93 11.09 -3.82
CA ILE A 66 24.29 11.26 -4.34
C ILE A 66 24.63 10.21 -5.41
N TRP A 67 24.11 8.99 -5.29
CA TRP A 67 24.23 7.98 -6.35
C TRP A 67 23.52 8.43 -7.64
N LEU A 68 22.29 8.97 -7.53
CA LEU A 68 21.57 9.54 -8.67
C LEU A 68 22.32 10.73 -9.28
N MET A 69 22.91 11.61 -8.46
CA MET A 69 23.73 12.73 -8.92
C MET A 69 24.98 12.29 -9.68
N LYS A 70 25.64 11.22 -9.22
CA LYS A 70 26.77 10.61 -9.93
C LYS A 70 26.34 10.04 -11.28
N LYS A 71 25.17 9.41 -11.33
CA LYS A 71 24.57 8.91 -12.57
C LYS A 71 24.16 10.03 -13.53
N SER A 72 23.75 11.18 -13.01
CA SER A 72 23.49 12.39 -13.81
C SER A 72 24.76 13.19 -14.15
N GLY A 73 25.96 12.62 -14.03
CA GLY A 73 27.20 13.22 -14.53
C GLY A 73 28.00 14.09 -13.55
N GLU A 74 27.58 14.20 -12.28
CA GLU A 74 28.36 14.88 -11.24
C GLU A 74 29.23 13.90 -10.45
N SER A 75 30.40 13.56 -11.02
CA SER A 75 31.29 12.53 -10.45
C SER A 75 32.13 13.00 -9.25
N GLY A 76 32.05 14.29 -8.86
CA GLY A 76 32.87 14.90 -7.81
C GLY A 76 32.35 14.73 -6.37
N LEU A 77 31.17 14.15 -6.18
CA LEU A 77 30.52 14.07 -4.87
C LEU A 77 30.97 12.83 -4.08
N GLN A 78 31.33 13.03 -2.80
CA GLN A 78 31.64 11.93 -1.89
C GLN A 78 30.37 11.41 -1.23
N TYR A 79 30.33 10.10 -0.94
CA TYR A 79 29.22 9.51 -0.18
C TYR A 79 29.28 10.00 1.28
N PRO A 80 28.17 10.52 1.85
CA PRO A 80 28.15 11.01 3.21
C PRO A 80 28.30 9.87 4.21
N GLN A 81 29.12 10.08 5.22
CA GLN A 81 29.30 9.15 6.34
C GLN A 81 28.27 9.41 7.43
N GLU A 82 28.03 8.42 8.31
CA GLU A 82 27.06 8.52 9.41
C GLU A 82 27.33 9.68 10.39
N PHE A 83 28.56 10.21 10.40
CA PHE A 83 29.00 11.31 11.27
C PHE A 83 29.08 12.67 10.57
N ASP A 84 28.78 12.75 9.27
CA ASP A 84 28.79 14.01 8.54
C ASP A 84 27.61 14.90 8.97
N ASP A 85 27.80 16.22 8.96
CA ASP A 85 26.76 17.17 9.36
C ASP A 85 25.55 17.07 8.42
N PRO A 86 24.37 16.64 8.91
CA PRO A 86 23.16 16.48 8.10
C PRO A 86 22.79 17.74 7.32
N ASN A 87 23.01 18.91 7.90
CA ASN A 87 22.64 20.17 7.26
C ASN A 87 23.59 20.53 6.11
N ALA A 88 24.88 20.21 6.25
CA ALA A 88 25.88 20.42 5.21
C ALA A 88 25.60 19.50 4.01
N THR A 89 25.30 18.22 4.25
CA THR A 89 24.95 17.25 3.20
C THR A 89 23.70 17.64 2.43
N ILE A 90 22.64 18.07 3.14
CA ILE A 90 21.42 18.59 2.51
C ILE A 90 21.73 19.84 1.67
N SER A 91 22.57 20.74 2.18
CA SER A 91 22.95 21.96 1.46
C SER A 91 23.70 21.66 0.17
N THR A 92 24.58 20.66 0.17
CA THR A 92 25.26 20.16 -1.04
C THR A 92 24.26 19.62 -2.04
N ILE A 93 23.33 18.75 -1.61
CA ILE A 93 22.28 18.19 -2.47
C ILE A 93 21.41 19.30 -3.10
N LEU A 94 21.00 20.30 -2.30
CA LEU A 94 20.22 21.43 -2.79
C LEU A 94 21.01 22.36 -3.72
N ALA A 95 22.32 22.49 -3.53
CA ALA A 95 23.18 23.27 -4.42
C ALA A 95 23.26 22.65 -5.82
N VAL A 96 23.37 21.32 -5.90
CA VAL A 96 23.38 20.56 -7.16
C VAL A 96 22.03 20.66 -7.87
N LEU A 97 20.92 20.54 -7.13
CA LEU A 97 19.57 20.72 -7.69
C LEU A 97 19.34 22.14 -8.26
N LYS A 98 19.91 23.16 -7.60
CA LYS A 98 19.87 24.55 -8.11
C LYS A 98 20.73 24.74 -9.35
N ALA A 99 21.86 24.04 -9.46
CA ALA A 99 22.73 24.11 -10.63
C ALA A 99 22.08 23.50 -11.88
N GLU A 100 21.25 22.47 -11.70
CA GLU A 100 20.48 21.80 -12.76
C GLU A 100 19.08 22.44 -13.00
N GLU A 101 18.85 23.66 -12.50
CA GLU A 101 17.62 24.46 -12.67
C GLU A 101 16.31 23.80 -12.17
N ILE A 102 16.37 22.89 -11.19
CA ILE A 102 15.15 22.28 -10.62
C ILE A 102 14.60 23.18 -9.49
N PRO A 103 13.32 23.61 -9.54
CA PRO A 103 12.71 24.45 -8.51
C PRO A 103 12.35 23.62 -7.27
N VAL A 104 13.28 23.51 -6.31
CA VAL A 104 13.07 22.82 -5.04
C VAL A 104 13.17 23.83 -3.88
N ASP A 105 12.03 24.27 -3.35
CA ASP A 105 11.97 25.21 -2.21
C ASP A 105 11.41 24.49 -0.95
N TYR A 106 12.17 23.50 -0.47
CA TYR A 106 11.86 22.78 0.76
C TYR A 106 12.79 23.20 1.90
N SER A 107 12.25 23.27 3.12
CA SER A 107 13.05 23.56 4.31
C SER A 107 13.98 22.39 4.66
N ILE A 108 15.19 22.71 5.13
CA ILE A 108 16.19 21.71 5.56
C ILE A 108 15.62 20.79 6.66
N SER A 109 14.74 21.32 7.53
CA SER A 109 14.07 20.56 8.58
C SER A 109 13.11 19.48 8.05
N ALA A 110 12.50 19.69 6.88
CA ALA A 110 11.62 18.69 6.26
C ALA A 110 12.42 17.53 5.67
N ILE A 111 13.56 17.82 5.06
CA ILE A 111 14.45 16.83 4.44
C ILE A 111 15.19 16.00 5.51
N LYS A 112 15.51 16.61 6.66
CA LYS A 112 16.21 15.96 7.78
C LYS A 112 15.44 14.78 8.39
N LYS A 113 14.12 14.69 8.18
CA LYS A 113 13.33 13.51 8.60
C LYS A 113 13.58 12.26 7.76
N GLY A 114 14.25 12.39 6.60
CA GLY A 114 14.57 11.27 5.72
C GLY A 114 13.36 10.62 5.04
N SER A 115 12.15 11.09 5.30
CA SER A 115 10.89 10.55 4.81
C SER A 115 9.85 11.67 4.62
N GLY A 116 8.93 11.47 3.68
CA GLY A 116 7.87 12.40 3.35
C GLY A 116 8.02 13.07 1.98
N PRO A 117 7.10 14.01 1.65
CA PRO A 117 6.92 14.51 0.28
C PRO A 117 8.14 15.25 -0.27
N ALA A 118 8.87 15.99 0.58
CA ALA A 118 10.07 16.71 0.17
C ALA A 118 11.19 15.77 -0.31
N CYS A 119 11.40 14.66 0.39
CA CYS A 119 12.42 13.67 0.00
C CYS A 119 12.02 12.94 -1.29
N ILE A 120 10.76 12.51 -1.40
CA ILE A 120 10.26 11.79 -2.58
C ILE A 120 10.35 12.67 -3.84
N HIS A 121 9.95 13.94 -3.75
CA HIS A 121 10.03 14.86 -4.88
C HIS A 121 11.48 15.09 -5.33
N ILE A 122 12.41 15.23 -4.39
CA ILE A 122 13.85 15.34 -4.71
C ILE A 122 14.34 14.08 -5.44
N LEU A 123 13.98 12.89 -4.97
CA LEU A 123 14.35 11.63 -5.62
C LEU A 123 13.69 11.46 -6.99
N ALA A 124 12.45 11.92 -7.16
CA ALA A 124 11.73 11.87 -8.43
C ALA A 124 12.40 12.72 -9.52
N GLU A 125 12.84 13.93 -9.17
CA GLU A 125 13.54 14.82 -10.10
C GLU A 125 14.95 14.31 -10.41
N LEU A 126 15.69 13.84 -9.40
CA LEU A 126 17.03 13.28 -9.59
C LEU A 126 17.02 12.01 -10.45
N SER A 127 16.03 11.13 -10.25
CA SER A 127 15.88 9.92 -11.07
C SER A 127 15.46 10.24 -12.50
N ALA A 128 14.60 11.25 -12.71
CA ALA A 128 14.26 11.73 -14.04
C ALA A 128 15.46 12.33 -14.77
N LEU A 129 16.28 13.14 -14.09
CA LEU A 129 17.52 13.68 -14.64
C LEU A 129 18.53 12.59 -14.98
N ALA A 130 18.69 11.59 -14.11
CA ALA A 130 19.59 10.46 -14.35
C ALA A 130 19.17 9.69 -15.62
N LEU A 131 17.88 9.36 -15.77
CA LEU A 131 17.34 8.70 -16.96
C LEU A 131 17.50 9.54 -18.23
N LYS A 132 17.27 10.86 -18.14
CA LYS A 132 17.43 11.77 -19.27
C LYS A 132 18.89 11.82 -19.76
N LYS A 133 19.86 11.84 -18.86
CA LYS A 133 21.29 11.85 -19.22
C LYS A 133 21.82 10.48 -19.66
N LEU A 134 21.17 9.39 -19.24
CA LEU A 134 21.42 8.04 -19.75
C LEU A 134 20.82 7.79 -21.14
N ASN A 135 20.08 8.75 -21.73
CA ASN A 135 19.32 8.59 -22.97
C ASN A 135 18.49 7.30 -22.97
N PHE A 136 17.82 7.03 -21.84
CA PHE A 136 16.98 5.85 -21.74
C PHE A 136 15.73 6.04 -22.60
N ASP A 137 15.71 5.36 -23.75
CA ASP A 137 14.50 5.24 -24.57
C ASP A 137 13.68 4.07 -24.04
N PHE A 138 12.39 4.32 -23.79
CA PHE A 138 11.44 3.23 -23.55
C PHE A 138 11.35 2.42 -24.84
N THR A 139 12.05 1.28 -24.88
CA THR A 139 11.93 0.34 -25.98
C THR A 139 10.48 -0.13 -26.02
N ARG A 140 9.71 0.42 -26.98
CA ARG A 140 8.37 -0.07 -27.26
C ARG A 140 8.53 -1.54 -27.65
N PHE A 141 7.81 -2.40 -26.93
CA PHE A 141 7.82 -3.83 -27.20
C PHE A 141 7.41 -4.03 -28.67
N GLU A 142 8.35 -4.42 -29.52
CA GLU A 142 8.03 -4.95 -30.84
C GLU A 142 7.41 -6.31 -30.60
N VAL A 143 6.10 -6.40 -30.82
CA VAL A 143 5.47 -7.70 -31.07
C VAL A 143 6.25 -8.27 -32.24
N VAL A 144 6.95 -9.37 -32.03
CA VAL A 144 7.50 -10.16 -33.12
C VAL A 144 6.27 -10.68 -33.86
N GLU A 145 5.82 -9.94 -34.86
CA GLU A 145 4.95 -10.48 -35.88
C GLU A 145 5.74 -11.62 -36.50
N ASP A 146 5.35 -12.85 -36.17
CA ASP A 146 5.74 -14.00 -36.94
C ASP A 146 5.44 -13.66 -38.40
N ASN A 147 6.50 -13.51 -39.20
CA ASN A 147 6.40 -13.40 -40.65
C ASN A 147 5.82 -14.72 -41.19
N VAL A 148 4.51 -14.90 -41.05
CA VAL A 148 3.74 -15.80 -41.88
C VAL A 148 3.36 -14.94 -43.08
N GLU A 149 4.14 -15.11 -44.15
CA GLU A 149 3.86 -14.50 -45.45
C GLU A 149 2.37 -14.68 -45.79
N GLU A 150 1.71 -13.54 -45.94
CA GLU A 150 0.36 -13.42 -46.49
C GLU A 150 0.25 -14.19 -47.80
N GLY A 151 -0.68 -15.14 -47.82
CA GLY A 151 -1.14 -15.82 -49.02
C GLY A 151 -2.57 -16.27 -48.83
N GLY A 152 -3.53 -15.37 -49.12
CA GLY A 152 -4.92 -15.72 -49.41
C GLY A 152 -5.95 -15.26 -48.40
N GLU A 153 -6.51 -14.08 -48.68
CA GLU A 153 -7.95 -13.78 -48.82
C GLU A 153 -8.97 -14.46 -47.90
N ASP A 154 -9.81 -13.58 -47.33
CA ASP A 154 -11.21 -13.77 -46.91
C ASP A 154 -11.49 -14.63 -45.66
N GLU A 155 -11.82 -13.96 -44.55
CA GLU A 155 -13.20 -13.95 -44.03
C GLU A 155 -13.31 -13.02 -42.83
N GLU A 156 -14.11 -11.96 -42.99
CA GLU A 156 -14.69 -11.19 -41.89
C GLU A 156 -15.48 -12.13 -40.96
N ALA A 157 -15.06 -12.25 -39.71
CA ALA A 157 -15.93 -12.71 -38.65
C ALA A 157 -15.66 -11.90 -37.37
N GLU A 158 -16.40 -10.80 -37.24
CA GLU A 158 -16.72 -10.23 -35.95
C GLU A 158 -17.31 -11.33 -35.04
N LEU A 159 -16.53 -11.80 -34.06
CA LEU A 159 -17.08 -12.53 -32.92
C LEU A 159 -16.64 -11.82 -31.65
N GLY A 160 -17.64 -11.16 -31.06
CA GLY A 160 -17.51 -10.27 -29.93
C GLY A 160 -17.07 -10.94 -28.64
N GLU A 161 -16.66 -10.04 -27.74
CA GLU A 161 -16.54 -10.24 -26.31
C GLU A 161 -17.67 -11.13 -25.76
N ASN A 162 -17.30 -12.02 -24.82
CA ASN A 162 -18.12 -12.93 -24.00
C ASN A 162 -18.00 -14.42 -24.36
N ALA A 163 -16.86 -15.03 -24.03
CA ALA A 163 -16.77 -16.47 -23.78
C ALA A 163 -15.89 -16.72 -22.55
N GLU A 164 -16.45 -16.40 -21.39
CA GLU A 164 -15.97 -16.87 -20.08
C GLU A 164 -16.18 -18.40 -20.04
N LEU A 165 -15.10 -19.16 -20.24
CA LEU A 165 -15.12 -20.63 -20.18
C LEU A 165 -15.03 -21.09 -18.72
N THR A 166 -16.18 -21.36 -18.11
CA THR A 166 -16.29 -22.03 -16.81
C THR A 166 -15.85 -23.49 -16.90
N ALA A 167 -14.94 -23.89 -16.01
CA ALA A 167 -14.29 -25.21 -15.95
C ALA A 167 -15.17 -26.30 -15.30
N GLU A 168 -16.36 -26.56 -15.84
CA GLU A 168 -17.26 -27.63 -15.37
C GLU A 168 -17.91 -28.37 -16.56
N GLN A 169 -17.09 -29.01 -17.40
CA GLN A 169 -17.58 -30.05 -18.31
C GLN A 169 -16.47 -31.00 -18.74
N PHE A 170 -15.81 -31.62 -17.76
CA PHE A 170 -15.04 -32.83 -17.98
C PHE A 170 -15.43 -33.81 -16.88
N ASP A 171 -16.51 -34.56 -17.14
CA ASP A 171 -16.73 -35.84 -16.51
C ASP A 171 -17.37 -36.75 -17.56
N ASP A 172 -16.72 -37.90 -17.74
CA ASP A 172 -17.21 -39.20 -18.19
C ASP A 172 -18.19 -39.25 -19.37
N ASP A 173 -17.78 -39.88 -20.49
CA ASP A 173 -18.00 -41.31 -20.66
C ASP A 173 -17.49 -41.78 -22.05
N ASP A 174 -17.31 -43.09 -22.14
CA ASP A 174 -17.41 -43.89 -23.37
C ASP A 174 -16.11 -44.20 -24.16
N SER A 175 -15.44 -45.22 -23.63
CA SER A 175 -15.33 -46.54 -24.25
C SER A 175 -14.27 -46.79 -25.33
N GLY A 176 -13.39 -47.73 -24.95
CA GLY A 176 -12.41 -48.38 -25.79
C GLY A 176 -12.95 -48.87 -27.13
N SER A 177 -12.31 -48.40 -28.20
CA SER A 177 -12.24 -49.13 -29.45
C SER A 177 -10.78 -49.47 -29.71
N VAL A 178 -10.48 -50.74 -29.51
CA VAL A 178 -9.28 -51.41 -30.00
C VAL A 178 -9.31 -51.35 -31.53
N ILE A 179 -8.41 -50.57 -32.14
CA ILE A 179 -8.23 -50.59 -33.58
C ILE A 179 -7.22 -51.69 -33.90
N ASP A 180 -7.77 -52.78 -34.43
CA ASP A 180 -7.10 -53.92 -35.02
C ASP A 180 -6.39 -53.47 -36.31
N GLU A 181 -5.07 -53.71 -36.39
CA GLU A 181 -4.29 -53.54 -37.62
C GLU A 181 -4.45 -54.82 -38.46
N ASP A 182 -5.34 -54.79 -39.46
CA ASP A 182 -5.30 -55.76 -40.56
C ASP A 182 -5.19 -55.08 -41.92
N VAL A 183 -4.51 -55.81 -42.78
CA VAL A 183 -3.70 -55.45 -43.91
C VAL A 183 -4.51 -55.38 -45.19
N GLY A 184 -4.23 -54.37 -46.00
CA GLY A 184 -4.21 -54.50 -47.46
C GLY A 184 -5.43 -53.96 -48.20
N GLU A 185 -5.20 -52.94 -49.02
CA GLU A 185 -5.38 -53.07 -50.47
C GLU A 185 -4.73 -51.89 -51.18
N ALA A 186 -3.71 -52.19 -51.97
CA ALA A 186 -3.11 -51.23 -52.89
C ALA A 186 -4.12 -50.95 -54.00
N THR A 187 -4.51 -49.68 -54.12
CA THR A 187 -5.39 -49.18 -55.18
C THR A 187 -4.72 -49.35 -56.55
N GLN A 188 -5.25 -50.32 -57.29
CA GLN A 188 -4.90 -50.64 -58.66
C GLN A 188 -5.37 -49.51 -59.60
N PHE A 189 -4.41 -48.85 -60.25
CA PHE A 189 -4.66 -47.84 -61.28
C PHE A 189 -5.13 -48.55 -62.56
N ASP A 190 -6.44 -48.44 -62.85
CA ASP A 190 -7.07 -48.98 -64.06
C ASP A 190 -6.62 -48.18 -65.29
N THR A 191 -5.80 -48.81 -66.15
CA THR A 191 -5.50 -48.30 -67.48
C THR A 191 -6.28 -49.13 -68.48
N VAL A 192 -7.40 -48.57 -68.92
CA VAL A 192 -8.22 -49.08 -70.01
C VAL A 192 -7.38 -49.11 -71.29
N PHE A 193 -6.74 -50.25 -71.54
CA PHE A 193 -6.13 -50.58 -72.82
C PHE A 193 -7.23 -51.18 -73.71
N ASP A 194 -7.64 -50.43 -74.73
CA ASP A 194 -8.64 -50.82 -75.72
C ASP A 194 -8.12 -51.98 -76.60
N GLU A 195 -8.57 -53.19 -76.25
CA GLU A 195 -8.32 -54.47 -76.90
C GLU A 195 -8.93 -54.57 -78.32
N GLY A 196 -9.70 -53.55 -78.75
CA GLY A 196 -10.35 -53.48 -80.06
C GLY A 196 -9.45 -53.02 -81.22
N THR A 197 -8.29 -52.44 -80.96
CA THR A 197 -7.45 -51.81 -82.01
C THR A 197 -6.36 -52.74 -82.56
N LEU A 198 -6.14 -53.92 -81.96
CA LEU A 198 -5.00 -54.80 -82.30
C LEU A 198 -5.37 -55.94 -83.27
N LEU A 199 -6.67 -56.16 -83.53
CA LEU A 199 -7.16 -57.30 -84.33
C LEU A 199 -7.70 -56.90 -85.73
N ALA A 200 -7.55 -55.63 -86.13
CA ALA A 200 -8.01 -55.11 -87.43
C ALA A 200 -6.87 -54.70 -88.38
N LEU A 201 -5.68 -55.28 -88.24
CA LEU A 201 -4.60 -55.20 -89.24
C LEU A 201 -4.56 -56.50 -90.05
N ASP A 202 -5.63 -56.63 -90.81
CA ASP A 202 -5.97 -57.72 -91.72
C ASP A 202 -4.99 -57.82 -92.91
N SER A 203 -4.57 -59.05 -93.19
CA SER A 203 -4.21 -59.64 -94.50
C SER A 203 -3.16 -58.98 -95.41
N ASN A 204 -2.39 -58.01 -94.94
CA ASN A 204 -1.26 -57.43 -95.70
C ASN A 204 0.12 -57.60 -95.03
N ALA A 205 0.20 -58.34 -93.92
CA ALA A 205 1.45 -58.59 -93.20
C ALA A 205 2.45 -59.43 -94.03
N ASP A 206 1.97 -60.40 -94.82
CA ASP A 206 2.83 -61.25 -95.65
C ASP A 206 3.47 -60.50 -96.84
N LYS A 207 2.86 -59.39 -97.30
CA LYS A 207 3.47 -58.50 -98.31
C LYS A 207 4.35 -57.40 -97.71
N ARG A 208 4.28 -57.19 -96.38
CA ARG A 208 5.13 -56.24 -95.65
C ARG A 208 6.44 -56.89 -95.19
N LEU A 209 6.47 -58.21 -95.00
CA LEU A 209 7.69 -58.93 -94.65
C LEU A 209 8.70 -58.99 -95.82
N ASP A 210 8.24 -58.94 -97.08
CA ASP A 210 9.12 -58.92 -98.26
C ASP A 210 9.87 -57.58 -98.46
N TYR A 211 9.53 -56.54 -97.70
CA TYR A 211 10.29 -55.28 -97.61
C TYR A 211 11.29 -55.25 -96.44
N LEU A 212 11.40 -56.33 -95.66
CA LEU A 212 12.45 -56.54 -94.65
C LEU A 212 13.67 -57.26 -95.22
N VAL A 213 14.02 -56.98 -96.47
CA VAL A 213 15.43 -57.05 -96.86
C VAL A 213 16.12 -55.99 -96.02
N ALA A 214 16.93 -56.42 -95.05
CA ALA A 214 17.72 -55.55 -94.20
C ALA A 214 18.57 -54.62 -95.08
N ASN A 215 18.02 -53.44 -95.33
CA ASN A 215 18.74 -52.33 -95.90
C ASN A 215 19.53 -51.74 -94.72
N ASP A 216 20.86 -51.71 -94.81
CA ASP A 216 21.74 -51.12 -93.77
C ASP A 216 21.29 -49.70 -93.35
N THR A 217 20.57 -49.01 -94.23
CA THR A 217 19.97 -47.70 -94.00
C THR A 217 18.85 -47.69 -92.94
N GLN A 218 18.08 -48.77 -92.75
CA GLN A 218 17.02 -48.85 -91.73
C GLN A 218 17.59 -49.04 -90.32
N ILE A 219 18.67 -49.82 -90.18
CA ILE A 219 19.35 -50.04 -88.89
C ILE A 219 19.99 -48.72 -88.41
N LEU A 220 20.60 -47.96 -89.32
CA LEU A 220 21.17 -46.65 -89.02
C LEU A 220 20.10 -45.63 -88.62
N GLN A 221 18.93 -45.63 -89.28
CA GLN A 221 17.81 -44.76 -88.89
C GLN A 221 17.24 -45.12 -87.52
N PHE A 222 17.07 -46.42 -87.23
CA PHE A 222 16.61 -46.88 -85.91
C PHE A 222 17.62 -46.54 -84.81
N ARG A 223 18.92 -46.72 -85.08
CA ARG A 223 19.99 -46.31 -84.15
C ARG A 223 19.96 -44.81 -83.89
N ASN A 224 19.81 -43.98 -84.92
CA ASN A 224 19.67 -42.54 -84.76
C ASN A 224 18.42 -42.17 -83.95
N GLU A 225 17.33 -42.92 -84.11
CA GLU A 225 16.09 -42.70 -83.36
C GLU A 225 16.25 -43.10 -81.87
N ILE A 226 16.96 -44.20 -81.60
CA ILE A 226 17.36 -44.58 -80.24
C ILE A 226 18.28 -43.51 -79.64
N GLU A 227 19.31 -43.08 -80.36
CA GLU A 227 20.26 -42.07 -79.87
C GLU A 227 19.57 -40.71 -79.63
N ARG A 228 18.48 -40.41 -80.36
CA ARG A 228 17.61 -39.25 -80.11
C ARG A 228 16.70 -39.42 -78.89
N ALA A 229 16.13 -40.61 -78.69
CA ALA A 229 15.14 -40.88 -77.62
C ALA A 229 15.79 -41.19 -76.26
N VAL A 230 16.99 -41.78 -76.23
CA VAL A 230 17.74 -42.10 -75.01
C VAL A 230 17.92 -40.90 -74.06
N PRO A 231 18.33 -39.69 -74.51
CA PRO A 231 18.43 -38.55 -73.61
C PRO A 231 17.07 -38.04 -73.11
N GLN A 232 15.98 -38.29 -73.84
CA GLN A 232 14.62 -37.93 -73.41
C GLN A 232 14.04 -38.92 -72.40
N LEU A 233 14.47 -40.19 -72.46
CA LEU A 233 14.11 -41.25 -71.50
C LEU A 233 15.04 -41.30 -70.29
N LYS A 234 16.15 -40.56 -70.32
CA LYS A 234 17.05 -40.42 -69.18
C LYS A 234 16.38 -39.51 -68.15
N ILE A 235 15.53 -40.12 -67.32
CA ILE A 235 14.94 -39.49 -66.14
C ILE A 235 16.08 -39.16 -65.19
N THR A 236 16.59 -37.94 -65.31
CA THR A 236 17.49 -37.37 -64.32
C THR A 236 16.61 -36.90 -63.17
N ILE A 237 16.53 -37.72 -62.12
CA ILE A 237 15.96 -37.31 -60.84
C ILE A 237 16.86 -36.18 -60.34
N ARG A 238 16.54 -34.93 -60.71
CA ARG A 238 17.12 -33.77 -60.06
C ARG A 238 16.61 -33.81 -58.63
N SER A 239 17.50 -33.62 -57.66
CA SER A 239 17.14 -33.45 -56.25
C SER A 239 16.33 -32.16 -56.13
N ASP A 240 15.04 -32.24 -56.43
CA ASP A 240 14.11 -31.13 -56.39
C ASP A 240 13.72 -30.91 -54.92
N ALA A 241 13.54 -29.66 -54.51
CA ALA A 241 13.10 -29.31 -53.15
C ALA A 241 11.69 -29.85 -52.82
N LYS A 242 10.99 -30.39 -53.83
CA LYS A 242 9.72 -31.13 -53.76
C LYS A 242 9.89 -32.64 -53.55
N ASP A 243 11.09 -33.13 -53.30
CA ASP A 243 11.32 -34.53 -52.96
C ASP A 243 10.81 -34.83 -51.54
N TRP A 244 9.53 -35.21 -51.45
CA TRP A 244 8.86 -35.62 -50.23
C TRP A 244 9.61 -36.74 -49.48
N ARG A 245 10.45 -37.53 -50.16
CA ARG A 245 11.26 -38.58 -49.53
C ARG A 245 12.35 -37.97 -48.64
N SER A 246 12.95 -36.85 -49.07
CA SER A 246 13.91 -36.11 -48.25
C SER A 246 13.23 -35.48 -47.05
N HIS A 247 12.03 -34.92 -47.22
CA HIS A 247 11.24 -34.34 -46.13
C HIS A 247 10.84 -35.40 -45.10
N ILE A 248 10.44 -36.61 -45.51
CA ILE A 248 10.15 -37.71 -44.59
C ILE A 248 11.40 -38.17 -43.84
N ASP A 249 12.56 -38.26 -44.50
CA ASP A 249 13.81 -38.61 -43.84
C ASP A 249 14.25 -37.54 -42.83
N GLN A 250 14.04 -36.25 -43.15
CA GLN A 250 14.26 -35.14 -42.22
C GLN A 250 13.29 -35.18 -41.03
N MET A 251 12.00 -35.43 -41.27
CA MET A 251 10.99 -35.53 -40.22
C MET A 251 11.29 -36.70 -39.27
N ASN A 252 11.73 -37.84 -39.80
CA ASN A 252 12.17 -38.97 -38.98
C ASN A 252 13.40 -38.63 -38.13
N LYS A 253 14.39 -37.90 -38.70
CA LYS A 253 15.56 -37.43 -37.95
C LYS A 253 15.18 -36.46 -36.83
N GLN A 254 14.30 -35.49 -37.12
CA GLN A 254 13.79 -34.55 -36.12
C GLN A 254 13.00 -35.27 -35.03
N LEU A 255 12.15 -36.22 -35.38
CA LEU A 255 11.38 -37.02 -34.42
C LEU A 255 12.29 -37.85 -33.50
N GLN A 256 13.36 -38.44 -34.04
CA GLN A 256 14.37 -39.12 -33.21
C GLN A 256 15.14 -38.13 -32.31
N SER A 257 15.47 -36.95 -32.82
CA SER A 257 16.10 -35.89 -32.02
C SER A 257 15.19 -35.43 -30.88
N ILE A 258 13.89 -35.21 -31.14
CA ILE A 258 12.89 -34.85 -30.13
C ILE A 258 12.76 -35.96 -29.09
N LYS A 259 12.67 -37.23 -29.51
CA LYS A 259 12.62 -38.36 -28.58
C LYS A 259 13.85 -38.44 -27.68
N ASN A 260 15.04 -38.28 -28.25
CA ASN A 260 16.28 -38.29 -27.47
C ASN A 260 16.35 -37.10 -26.50
N ASN A 261 16.00 -35.90 -26.95
CA ASN A 261 15.96 -34.71 -26.10
C ASN A 261 14.93 -34.85 -24.98
N PHE A 262 13.76 -35.44 -25.27
CA PHE A 262 12.73 -35.71 -24.27
C PHE A 262 13.20 -36.74 -23.23
N LEU A 263 13.87 -37.81 -23.67
CA LEU A 263 14.46 -38.81 -22.77
C LEU A 263 15.54 -38.20 -21.86
N LEU A 264 16.27 -37.19 -22.35
CA LEU A 264 17.25 -36.46 -21.55
C LEU A 264 16.60 -35.45 -20.61
N ALA A 265 15.61 -34.68 -21.07
CA ALA A 265 14.99 -33.60 -20.29
C ALA A 265 14.02 -34.11 -19.21
N LYS A 266 13.26 -35.18 -19.49
CA LYS A 266 12.29 -35.77 -18.56
C LYS A 266 12.87 -36.11 -17.18
N PRO A 267 14.02 -36.81 -17.03
CA PRO A 267 14.57 -37.10 -15.70
C PRO A 267 14.97 -35.84 -14.93
N PHE A 268 15.50 -34.80 -15.59
CA PHE A 268 15.80 -33.52 -14.94
C PHE A 268 14.53 -32.82 -14.43
N LEU A 269 13.45 -32.84 -15.24
CA LEU A 269 12.15 -32.30 -14.82
C LEU A 269 11.56 -33.07 -13.63
N VAL A 270 11.66 -34.40 -13.63
CA VAL A 270 11.18 -35.22 -12.51
C VAL A 270 12.00 -34.99 -11.24
N GLU A 271 13.33 -34.87 -11.35
CA GLU A 271 14.18 -34.60 -10.19
C GLU A 271 13.93 -33.20 -9.61
N THR A 272 13.84 -32.18 -10.46
CA THR A 272 13.49 -30.82 -10.01
C THR A 272 12.09 -30.75 -9.40
N GLN A 273 11.10 -31.45 -9.96
CA GLN A 273 9.78 -31.57 -9.36
C GLN A 273 9.87 -32.17 -7.95
N LYS A 274 10.66 -33.24 -7.78
CA LYS A 274 10.85 -33.89 -6.49
C LYS A 274 11.56 -32.97 -5.49
N GLU A 275 12.63 -32.28 -5.91
CA GLU A 275 13.33 -31.30 -5.07
C GLU A 275 12.41 -30.16 -4.61
N ILE A 276 11.54 -29.68 -5.51
CA ILE A 276 10.52 -28.67 -5.17
C ILE A 276 9.57 -29.24 -4.11
N ILE A 277 9.01 -30.44 -4.32
CA ILE A 277 8.10 -31.09 -3.35
C ILE A 277 8.79 -31.23 -1.98
N ASP A 278 10.02 -31.73 -1.93
CA ASP A 278 10.77 -31.90 -0.69
C ASP A 278 11.10 -30.55 -0.02
N SER A 279 11.33 -29.49 -0.81
CA SER A 279 11.52 -28.13 -0.30
C SER A 279 10.23 -27.57 0.29
N THR A 280 9.09 -27.74 -0.39
CA THR A 280 7.78 -27.28 0.06
C THR A 280 7.35 -27.98 1.34
N GLN A 281 7.54 -29.30 1.44
CA GLN A 281 7.24 -30.05 2.67
C GLN A 281 8.11 -29.59 3.84
N ARG A 282 9.39 -29.27 3.60
CA ARG A 282 10.28 -28.70 4.63
C ARG A 282 9.84 -27.31 5.06
N ILE A 283 9.40 -26.46 4.13
CA ILE A 283 8.86 -25.13 4.43
C ILE A 283 7.60 -25.28 5.29
N GLU A 284 6.66 -26.12 4.86
CA GLU A 284 5.40 -26.34 5.57
C GLU A 284 5.62 -26.89 7.00
N ALA A 285 6.58 -27.81 7.17
CA ALA A 285 6.95 -28.32 8.49
C ALA A 285 7.55 -27.23 9.39
N ARG A 286 8.40 -26.35 8.83
CA ARG A 286 8.96 -25.20 9.56
C ARG A 286 7.90 -24.18 9.92
N GLU A 287 6.99 -23.87 9.00
CA GLU A 287 5.85 -22.99 9.24
C GLU A 287 4.95 -23.53 10.35
N ARG A 288 4.60 -24.83 10.30
CA ARG A 288 3.83 -25.48 11.37
C ARG A 288 4.54 -25.36 12.72
N HIS A 289 5.86 -25.56 12.77
CA HIS A 289 6.64 -25.43 13.99
C HIS A 289 6.64 -23.98 14.53
N ILE A 290 6.91 -23.00 13.67
CA ILE A 290 6.89 -21.57 14.03
C ILE A 290 5.50 -21.16 14.51
N ASN A 291 4.45 -21.56 13.80
CA ASN A 291 3.07 -21.26 14.17
C ASN A 291 2.70 -21.86 15.51
N GLN A 292 3.14 -23.08 15.83
CA GLN A 292 2.94 -23.68 17.15
C GLN A 292 3.65 -22.89 18.26
N GLN A 293 4.90 -22.47 18.03
CA GLN A 293 5.66 -21.66 18.99
C GLN A 293 5.01 -20.28 19.21
N LEU A 294 4.66 -19.60 18.11
CA LEU A 294 4.03 -18.28 18.15
C LEU A 294 2.63 -18.34 18.76
N SER A 295 1.82 -19.37 18.49
CA SER A 295 0.47 -19.51 19.04
C SER A 295 0.47 -19.51 20.57
N SER A 296 1.43 -20.20 21.19
CA SER A 296 1.62 -20.19 22.64
C SER A 296 1.99 -18.80 23.17
N LEU A 297 2.95 -18.14 22.52
CA LEU A 297 3.39 -16.80 22.92
C LEU A 297 2.29 -15.75 22.73
N LEU A 298 1.50 -15.86 21.66
CA LEU A 298 0.38 -14.98 21.34
C LEU A 298 -0.77 -15.19 22.34
N GLY A 299 -0.98 -16.43 22.80
CA GLY A 299 -1.85 -16.73 23.93
C GLY A 299 -1.40 -16.04 25.23
N GLN A 300 -0.11 -16.13 25.57
CA GLN A 300 0.45 -15.43 26.74
C GLN A 300 0.35 -13.90 26.61
N TYR A 301 0.58 -13.36 25.42
CA TYR A 301 0.43 -11.94 25.15
C TYR A 301 -1.02 -11.48 25.39
N ARG A 302 -2.00 -12.24 24.88
CA ARG A 302 -3.43 -11.96 25.12
C ARG A 302 -3.78 -11.97 26.60
N THR A 303 -3.33 -12.97 27.36
CA THR A 303 -3.63 -13.01 28.81
C THR A 303 -2.98 -11.85 29.57
N ILE A 304 -1.77 -11.44 29.19
CA ILE A 304 -1.11 -10.25 29.76
C ILE A 304 -1.88 -8.98 29.37
N GLN A 305 -2.32 -8.86 28.12
CA GLN A 305 -3.10 -7.72 27.64
C GLN A 305 -4.43 -7.60 28.40
N ASP A 306 -5.15 -8.71 28.58
CA ASP A 306 -6.39 -8.74 29.37
C ASP A 306 -6.13 -8.32 30.82
N ARG A 307 -5.03 -8.79 31.41
CA ARG A 307 -4.63 -8.40 32.78
C ARG A 307 -4.28 -6.92 32.88
N ILE A 308 -3.65 -6.34 31.86
CA ILE A 308 -3.37 -4.89 31.81
C ILE A 308 -4.68 -4.11 31.68
N ALA A 309 -5.61 -4.55 30.83
CA ALA A 309 -6.92 -3.92 30.70
C ALA A 309 -7.70 -3.95 32.03
N GLU A 310 -7.71 -5.10 32.70
CA GLU A 310 -8.34 -5.26 34.02
C GLU A 310 -7.72 -4.31 35.06
N LYS A 311 -6.39 -4.22 35.12
CA LYS A 311 -5.69 -3.32 36.04
C LYS A 311 -5.88 -1.85 35.71
N SER A 312 -5.93 -1.50 34.42
CA SER A 312 -6.21 -0.13 33.97
C SER A 312 -7.63 0.28 34.36
N GLN A 313 -8.61 -0.61 34.22
CA GLN A 313 -9.98 -0.36 34.66
C GLN A 313 -10.05 -0.16 36.18
N GLN A 314 -9.43 -1.06 36.96
CA GLN A 314 -9.36 -0.92 38.42
C GLN A 314 -8.70 0.40 38.85
N TYR A 315 -7.64 0.83 38.16
CA TYR A 315 -7.00 2.11 38.42
C TYR A 315 -7.90 3.30 38.08
N GLN A 316 -8.59 3.26 36.94
CA GLN A 316 -9.53 4.30 36.52
C GLN A 316 -10.69 4.46 37.51
N GLU A 317 -11.28 3.35 37.95
CA GLU A 317 -12.33 3.32 38.96
C GLU A 317 -11.83 3.87 40.31
N ALA A 318 -10.64 3.45 40.77
CA ALA A 318 -10.04 3.95 42.00
C ALA A 318 -9.69 5.44 41.91
N SER A 319 -9.16 5.90 40.78
CA SER A 319 -8.86 7.30 40.52
C SER A 319 -10.13 8.16 40.52
N GLY A 320 -11.21 7.71 39.87
CA GLY A 320 -12.51 8.39 39.93
C GLY A 320 -13.07 8.44 41.36
N GLY A 321 -12.91 7.36 42.13
CA GLY A 321 -13.24 7.33 43.55
C GLY A 321 -12.42 8.32 44.39
N ILE A 322 -11.15 8.53 44.06
CA ILE A 322 -10.29 9.53 44.74
C ILE A 322 -10.76 10.94 44.39
N THR A 323 -11.03 11.24 43.12
CA THR A 323 -11.51 12.56 42.69
C THR A 323 -12.82 12.93 43.38
N THR A 324 -13.81 12.03 43.37
CA THR A 324 -15.10 12.25 44.03
C THR A 324 -14.95 12.45 45.55
N ARG A 325 -14.10 11.67 46.21
CA ARG A 325 -13.79 11.88 47.64
C ARG A 325 -13.08 13.21 47.89
N SER A 326 -12.20 13.63 46.99
CA SER A 326 -11.52 14.93 47.06
C SER A 326 -12.51 16.09 46.92
N GLU A 327 -13.46 15.99 45.99
CA GLU A 327 -14.55 16.96 45.81
C GLU A 327 -15.43 17.05 47.07
N ILE A 328 -15.81 15.90 47.63
CA ILE A 328 -16.60 15.86 48.88
C ILE A 328 -15.83 16.48 50.05
N LEU A 329 -14.53 16.17 50.19
CA LEU A 329 -13.70 16.76 51.24
C LEU A 329 -13.56 18.27 51.09
N GLN A 330 -13.42 18.76 49.85
CA GLN A 330 -13.38 20.19 49.59
C GLN A 330 -14.70 20.86 49.96
N SER A 331 -15.83 20.28 49.54
CA SER A 331 -17.17 20.77 49.90
C SER A 331 -17.40 20.78 51.41
N LEU A 332 -16.98 19.73 52.13
CA LEU A 332 -17.08 19.67 53.58
C LEU A 332 -16.16 20.70 54.26
N GLY A 333 -14.97 20.93 53.70
CA GLY A 333 -14.06 21.98 54.16
C GLY A 333 -14.64 23.38 54.00
N GLU A 334 -15.32 23.64 52.88
CA GLU A 334 -16.07 24.90 52.65
C GLU A 334 -17.23 25.05 53.63
N GLU A 335 -17.99 23.98 53.89
CA GLU A 335 -19.08 23.99 54.88
C GLU A 335 -18.56 24.26 56.30
N VAL A 336 -17.41 23.68 56.67
CA VAL A 336 -16.75 23.94 57.95
C VAL A 336 -16.29 25.39 58.06
N GLU A 337 -15.71 25.99 57.01
CA GLU A 337 -15.32 27.39 57.05
C GLU A 337 -16.53 28.33 57.11
N GLN A 338 -17.63 28.00 56.42
CA GLN A 338 -18.90 28.72 56.55
C GLN A 338 -19.46 28.65 57.97
N LEU A 339 -19.47 27.46 58.58
CA LEU A 339 -19.88 27.28 59.98
C LEU A 339 -19.00 28.08 60.94
N LYS A 340 -17.68 28.08 60.70
CA LYS A 340 -16.73 28.86 61.50
C LYS A 340 -16.99 30.36 61.38
N LEU A 341 -17.24 30.87 60.17
CA LEU A 341 -17.63 32.27 59.94
C LEU A 341 -18.94 32.61 60.65
N GLN A 342 -19.95 31.75 60.60
CA GLN A 342 -21.20 31.96 61.33
C GLN A 342 -21.01 31.97 62.85
N ILE A 343 -20.13 31.10 63.37
CA ILE A 343 -19.77 31.07 64.79
C ILE A 343 -19.01 32.34 65.18
N GLU A 344 -18.08 32.82 64.36
CA GLU A 344 -17.36 34.08 64.58
C GLU A 344 -18.31 35.28 64.54
N GLU A 345 -19.26 35.32 63.61
CA GLU A 345 -20.27 36.37 63.51
C GLU A 345 -21.23 36.35 64.70
N GLN A 346 -21.72 35.17 65.11
CA GLN A 346 -22.51 35.03 66.34
C GLN A 346 -21.68 35.36 67.58
N GLY A 347 -20.41 34.97 67.62
CA GLY A 347 -19.47 35.30 68.68
C GLY A 347 -19.29 36.80 68.79
N ALA A 348 -19.07 37.49 67.67
CA ALA A 348 -18.99 38.94 67.60
C ALA A 348 -20.31 39.59 68.05
N ARG A 349 -21.47 39.08 67.63
CA ARG A 349 -22.79 39.56 68.10
C ARG A 349 -23.00 39.34 69.60
N ASN A 350 -22.61 38.19 70.13
CA ASN A 350 -22.78 37.86 71.55
C ASN A 350 -21.78 38.62 72.43
N ASN A 351 -20.60 38.94 71.89
CA ASN A 351 -19.56 39.71 72.57
C ASN A 351 -19.73 41.23 72.35
N ASP A 352 -20.63 41.65 71.46
CA ASP A 352 -20.98 43.04 71.28
C ASP A 352 -21.78 43.50 72.50
N ALA A 353 -21.11 44.17 73.42
CA ALA A 353 -21.73 44.79 74.58
C ALA A 353 -22.60 46.01 74.20
N ALA A 354 -22.60 46.47 72.94
CA ALA A 354 -23.33 47.66 72.51
C ALA A 354 -24.84 47.62 72.80
N PRO A 355 -25.59 46.50 72.63
CA PRO A 355 -27.00 46.43 73.01
C PRO A 355 -27.19 46.61 74.52
N ILE A 356 -26.34 45.96 75.33
CA ILE A 356 -26.34 46.08 76.79
C ILE A 356 -26.01 47.52 77.21
N ILE A 357 -25.01 48.13 76.57
CA ILE A 357 -24.62 49.52 76.83
C ILE A 357 -25.74 50.49 76.44
N ARG A 358 -26.44 50.28 75.32
CA ARG A 358 -27.60 51.10 74.93
C ARG A 358 -28.75 50.98 75.94
N ILE A 359 -29.04 49.77 76.42
CA ILE A 359 -30.04 49.55 77.48
C ILE A 359 -29.61 50.29 78.75
N LYS A 360 -28.34 50.17 79.16
CA LYS A 360 -27.79 50.86 80.34
C LYS A 360 -27.89 52.39 80.20
N GLN A 361 -27.58 52.94 79.02
CA GLN A 361 -27.72 54.37 78.73
C GLN A 361 -29.19 54.82 78.77
N ALA A 362 -30.12 54.03 78.24
CA ALA A 362 -31.55 54.33 78.30
C ALA A 362 -32.07 54.33 79.75
N ILE A 363 -31.62 53.37 80.57
CA ILE A 363 -31.94 53.31 82.02
C ILE A 363 -31.43 54.57 82.73
N SER A 364 -30.16 54.95 82.53
CA SER A 364 -29.60 56.15 83.16
C SER A 364 -30.31 57.44 82.72
N LYS A 365 -30.78 57.51 81.46
CA LYS A 365 -31.60 58.62 80.96
C LYS A 365 -32.98 58.66 81.61
N LEU A 366 -33.61 57.50 81.84
CA LEU A 366 -34.87 57.41 82.57
C LEU A 366 -34.71 57.82 84.03
N GLU A 367 -33.64 57.39 84.70
CA GLU A 367 -33.32 57.78 86.08
C GLU A 367 -33.17 59.31 86.22
N THR A 368 -32.42 59.94 85.30
CA THR A 368 -32.27 61.40 85.29
C THR A 368 -33.58 62.13 85.00
N GLN A 369 -34.43 61.60 84.11
CA GLN A 369 -35.78 62.14 83.89
C GLN A 369 -36.67 62.01 85.13
N ILE A 370 -36.61 60.89 85.86
CA ILE A 370 -37.37 60.70 87.11
C ILE A 370 -36.93 61.71 88.16
N ILE A 371 -35.62 61.93 88.33
CA ILE A 371 -35.10 62.94 89.26
C ILE A 371 -35.59 64.34 88.87
N SER A 372 -35.54 64.69 87.58
CA SER A 372 -36.05 65.97 87.09
C SER A 372 -37.55 66.13 87.35
N MET A 373 -38.35 65.10 87.08
CA MET A 373 -39.79 65.08 87.38
C MET A 373 -40.04 65.23 88.88
N ASN A 374 -39.27 64.58 89.75
CA ASN A 374 -39.42 64.70 91.19
C ASN A 374 -39.13 66.11 91.68
N ILE A 375 -38.10 66.77 91.15
CA ILE A 375 -37.81 68.18 91.47
C ILE A 375 -38.96 69.08 91.00
N GLN A 376 -39.47 68.85 89.78
CA GLN A 376 -40.61 69.60 89.26
C GLN A 376 -41.86 69.40 90.15
N THR A 377 -42.16 68.16 90.54
CA THR A 377 -43.25 67.84 91.47
C THR A 377 -43.05 68.54 92.80
N ALA A 378 -41.86 68.51 93.39
CA ALA A 378 -41.56 69.18 94.66
C ALA A 378 -41.72 70.71 94.58
N VAL A 379 -41.31 71.34 93.46
CA VAL A 379 -41.54 72.77 93.23
C VAL A 379 -43.02 73.08 93.06
N ILE A 380 -43.76 72.23 92.35
CA ILE A 380 -45.22 72.35 92.21
C ILE A 380 -45.90 72.19 93.59
N GLU A 381 -45.50 71.21 94.39
CA GLU A 381 -45.98 71.01 95.75
C GLU A 381 -45.68 72.24 96.64
N GLN A 382 -44.46 72.76 96.61
CA GLN A 382 -44.07 73.96 97.37
C GLN A 382 -44.84 75.20 96.91
N THR A 383 -45.07 75.36 95.60
CA THR A 383 -45.86 76.49 95.09
C THR A 383 -47.34 76.37 95.45
N ILE A 384 -47.91 75.17 95.44
CA ILE A 384 -49.27 74.91 95.95
C ILE A 384 -49.33 75.17 97.47
N PHE A 385 -48.36 74.70 98.23
CA PHE A 385 -48.27 74.91 99.67
C PHE A 385 -48.14 76.40 100.02
N ASN A 386 -47.27 77.13 99.31
CA ASN A 386 -47.12 78.58 99.47
C ASN A 386 -48.39 79.34 99.05
N ARG A 387 -49.11 78.90 98.01
CA ARG A 387 -50.44 79.46 97.68
C ARG A 387 -51.46 79.20 98.78
N LYS A 388 -51.47 77.99 99.35
CA LYS A 388 -52.34 77.62 100.47
C LYS A 388 -52.04 78.45 101.72
N LEU A 389 -50.77 78.63 102.07
CA LEU A 389 -50.33 79.53 103.14
C LEU A 389 -50.69 81.00 102.87
N ARG A 390 -50.55 81.49 101.63
CA ARG A 390 -50.99 82.84 101.26
C ARG A 390 -52.51 83.02 101.34
N SER A 391 -53.30 82.00 101.01
CA SER A 391 -54.76 82.04 101.21
C SER A 391 -55.15 82.03 102.69
N LEU A 392 -54.36 81.39 103.56
CA LEU A 392 -54.55 81.42 105.01
C LEU A 392 -54.10 82.77 105.62
N SER A 393 -53.03 83.37 105.09
CA SER A 393 -52.54 84.70 105.48
C SER A 393 -53.47 85.85 105.06
N ASN A 394 -54.23 85.70 103.97
CA ASN A 394 -55.20 86.68 103.51
C ASN A 394 -56.61 86.47 104.09
N GLY A 395 -56.77 85.55 105.06
CA GLY A 395 -58.04 85.15 105.67
C GLY A 395 -58.38 85.79 107.02
N LEU A 396 -57.71 86.87 107.45
CA LEU A 396 -58.05 87.61 108.69
C LEU A 396 -58.65 88.99 108.38
N PRO A 397 -59.98 89.18 108.47
CA PRO A 397 -60.58 90.48 108.69
C PRO A 397 -60.87 90.69 110.18
N TYR A 398 -60.28 91.77 110.72
CA TYR A 398 -60.81 92.47 111.90
C TYR A 398 -62.20 93.04 111.57
N GLY A 399 -63.18 92.92 112.49
CA GLY A 399 -64.34 93.81 112.52
C GLY A 399 -65.65 93.20 113.07
N ASN A 400 -65.90 93.48 114.35
CA ASN A 400 -67.13 93.40 115.17
C ASN A 400 -68.51 93.44 114.46
N GLU A 401 -69.49 92.68 114.98
CA GLU A 401 -70.65 93.17 115.76
C GLU A 401 -71.63 92.01 116.11
N LEU A 402 -72.13 92.03 117.37
CA LEU A 402 -73.17 91.21 118.04
C LEU A 402 -72.88 89.75 118.41
#